data_AF-X1QJ78-F1
#
_entry.id   AF-X1QJ78-F1
#
_cell.length_a   1.000
_cell.length_b   1.000
_cell.length_c   1.000
_cell.angle_alpha   90.00
_cell.angle_beta   90.00
_cell.angle_gamma   90.00
#
_symmetry.space_group_name_H-M   'P 1'
#
loop_
_entity.id
_entity.type
_entity.pdbx_description
1 polymer ?
#
loop_
_entity_poly.entity_id
_entity_poly.type
_entity_poly.pdbx_seq_one_letter_code
_entity_poly.pdbx_strand_id
1 'polypeptide(L)'
;MTWIFSNLSDLEKLIEYESKINYFFPKSQISAICQYNEKKFNPEILLDVIHTHPKVIIYNNIYENYYYIPPNEFIARFKGE
;
A
#
# COMPACT_ATOMS: atom_id res chain seq x y z
N MET A 1 -8.61 3.84 8.94
CA MET A 1 -7.32 4.55 8.77
C MET A 1 -7.32 5.98 9.34
N THR A 2 -8.22 6.38 10.25
CA THR A 2 -8.24 7.77 10.77
C THR A 2 -7.04 8.12 11.66
N TRP A 3 -6.37 7.12 12.23
CA TRP A 3 -5.20 7.27 13.10
C TRP A 3 -3.93 7.72 12.36
N ILE A 4 -3.86 7.50 11.04
CA ILE A 4 -2.68 7.80 10.21
C ILE A 4 -2.51 9.30 9.94
N PHE A 5 -3.58 10.09 9.97
CA PHE A 5 -3.53 11.51 9.58
C PHE A 5 -2.96 12.44 10.65
N SER A 6 -2.33 11.89 11.69
CA SER A 6 -1.82 12.68 12.82
C SER A 6 -0.51 13.38 12.47
N ASN A 7 0.40 12.73 11.74
CA ASN A 7 1.68 13.29 11.28
C ASN A 7 2.12 12.74 9.91
N LEU A 8 2.92 13.50 9.15
CA LEU A 8 3.51 13.06 7.87
C LEU A 8 4.38 11.80 8.02
N SER A 9 5.14 11.67 9.11
CA SER A 9 5.93 10.47 9.40
C SER A 9 5.10 9.19 9.54
N ASP A 10 3.79 9.33 9.83
CA ASP A 10 2.90 8.19 9.98
C ASP A 10 2.44 7.66 8.61
N LEU A 11 2.50 8.49 7.56
CA LEU A 11 2.22 8.09 6.17
C LEU A 11 3.38 7.29 5.57
N GLU A 12 4.63 7.70 5.80
CA GLU A 12 5.81 6.93 5.36
C GLU A 12 5.84 5.54 6.02
N LYS A 13 5.58 5.49 7.34
CA LYS A 13 5.47 4.23 8.08
C LYS A 13 4.31 3.37 7.59
N LEU A 14 3.19 3.98 7.20
CA LEU A 14 2.09 3.26 6.58
C LEU A 14 2.56 2.58 5.29
N ILE A 15 3.17 3.32 4.37
CA ILE A 15 3.61 2.78 3.09
C ILE A 15 4.66 1.67 3.28
N GLU A 16 5.60 1.86 4.20
CA GLU A 16 6.56 0.81 4.56
C GLU A 16 5.88 -0.44 5.12
N TYR A 17 4.87 -0.26 5.99
CA TYR A 17 4.07 -1.36 6.53
C TYR A 17 3.30 -2.10 5.44
N GLU A 18 2.61 -1.39 4.55
CA GLU A 18 1.85 -1.96 3.43
C GLU A 18 2.77 -2.74 2.47
N SER A 19 3.98 -2.24 2.22
CA SER A 19 4.98 -2.97 1.45
C SER A 19 5.42 -4.25 2.17
N LYS A 20 5.82 -4.17 3.45
CA LYS A 20 6.36 -5.32 4.21
C LYS A 20 5.35 -6.43 4.44
N ILE A 21 4.07 -6.11 4.62
CA ILE A 21 3.07 -7.15 4.89
C ILE A 21 2.88 -8.12 3.71
N ASN A 22 3.28 -7.71 2.50
CA ASN A 22 3.32 -8.61 1.34
C ASN A 22 4.33 -9.77 1.48
N TYR A 23 5.28 -9.72 2.43
CA TYR A 23 6.09 -10.90 2.77
C TYR A 23 5.32 -11.96 3.57
N PHE A 24 4.30 -11.52 4.31
CA PHE A 24 3.54 -12.35 5.22
C PHE A 24 2.37 -13.04 4.51
N PHE A 25 1.57 -12.29 3.72
CA PHE A 25 0.34 -12.81 3.13
C PHE A 25 0.52 -14.10 2.32
N PRO A 26 1.50 -14.23 1.40
CA PRO A 26 1.68 -15.45 0.61
C PRO A 26 1.99 -16.70 1.45
N LYS A 27 2.42 -16.52 2.70
CA LYS A 27 2.77 -17.60 3.65
C LYS A 27 1.67 -17.85 4.68
N SER A 28 0.54 -17.17 4.57
CA SER A 28 -0.55 -17.19 5.54
C SER A 28 -1.85 -17.71 4.91
N GLN A 29 -2.78 -18.23 5.71
CA GLN A 29 -4.13 -18.58 5.28
C GLN A 29 -5.12 -17.43 5.51
N ILE A 30 -4.67 -16.18 5.32
CA ILE A 30 -5.44 -14.98 5.61
C ILE A 30 -5.60 -14.17 4.32
N SER A 31 -6.79 -13.60 4.14
CA SER A 31 -7.05 -12.55 3.16
C SER A 31 -7.29 -11.24 3.89
N ALA A 32 -6.67 -10.17 3.40
CA ALA A 32 -6.85 -8.83 3.95
C ALA A 32 -7.33 -7.86 2.86
N ILE A 33 -8.08 -6.84 3.27
CA ILE A 33 -8.47 -5.74 2.42
C ILE A 33 -8.02 -4.45 3.10
N CYS A 34 -7.04 -3.78 2.52
CA CYS A 34 -6.64 -2.45 2.93
C CYS A 34 -7.57 -1.41 2.28
N GLN A 35 -8.13 -0.51 3.10
CA GLN A 35 -9.13 0.47 2.66
C GLN A 35 -8.62 1.89 2.87
N TYR A 36 -8.71 2.68 1.80
CA TYR A 36 -8.24 4.07 1.76
C TYR A 36 -9.40 4.98 1.38
N ASN A 37 -9.51 6.11 2.07
CA ASN A 37 -10.50 7.12 1.75
C ASN A 37 -9.89 8.12 0.77
N GLU A 38 -10.27 8.01 -0.50
CA GLU A 38 -9.78 8.86 -1.60
C GLU A 38 -9.90 10.37 -1.30
N LYS A 39 -10.92 10.79 -0.55
CA LYS A 39 -11.12 12.20 -0.18
C LYS A 39 -10.16 12.70 0.92
N LYS A 40 -9.45 11.80 1.60
CA LYS A 40 -8.58 12.12 2.73
C LYS A 40 -7.10 11.90 2.44
N PHE A 41 -6.76 10.94 1.59
CA PHE A 41 -5.37 10.66 1.22
C PHE A 41 -4.90 11.59 0.10
N ASN A 42 -3.64 12.04 0.19
CA ASN A 42 -2.98 12.72 -0.93
C ASN A 42 -2.88 11.75 -2.13
N PRO A 43 -3.20 12.17 -3.36
CA PRO A 43 -3.00 11.38 -4.57
C PRO A 43 -1.63 10.69 -4.68
N GLU A 44 -0.54 11.34 -4.25
CA GLU A 44 0.81 10.75 -4.28
C GLU A 44 0.90 9.51 -3.37
N ILE A 45 0.32 9.58 -2.17
CA ILE A 45 0.27 8.46 -1.24
C ILE A 45 -0.61 7.33 -1.78
N LEU A 46 -1.72 7.66 -2.46
CA LEU A 46 -2.56 6.64 -3.09
C LEU A 46 -1.84 5.89 -4.21
N LEU A 47 -0.97 6.57 -4.97
CA LEU A 47 -0.11 5.93 -5.96
C LEU A 47 0.88 4.96 -5.31
N ASP A 48 1.50 5.35 -4.19
CA ASP A 48 2.38 4.47 -3.44
C ASP A 48 1.64 3.25 -2.88
N VAL A 49 0.44 3.45 -2.34
CA VAL A 49 -0.44 2.36 -1.92
C VAL A 49 -0.73 1.40 -3.09
N ILE A 50 -1.05 1.93 -4.27
CA ILE A 50 -1.29 1.08 -5.43
C ILE A 50 -0.04 0.25 -5.73
N HIS A 51 1.15 0.85 -5.77
CA HIS A 51 2.39 0.11 -6.01
C HIS A 51 2.67 -1.02 -5.01
N THR A 52 2.17 -0.95 -3.78
CA THR A 52 2.38 -2.01 -2.77
C THR A 52 1.34 -3.13 -2.81
N HIS A 53 0.30 -3.06 -3.63
CA HIS A 53 -0.78 -4.06 -3.62
C HIS A 53 -0.83 -4.87 -4.92
N PRO A 54 -0.74 -6.21 -4.87
CA PRO A 54 -0.80 -7.04 -6.08
C PRO A 54 -2.17 -7.01 -6.76
N LYS A 55 -3.23 -6.69 -6.00
CA LYS A 55 -4.60 -6.52 -6.51
C LYS A 55 -5.22 -5.26 -5.95
N VAL A 56 -6.05 -4.61 -6.75
CA VAL A 56 -6.77 -3.39 -6.36
C VAL A 56 -8.27 -3.53 -6.60
N ILE A 57 -9.06 -2.88 -5.75
CA ILE A 57 -10.52 -2.81 -5.89
C ILE A 57 -10.89 -1.39 -6.28
N ILE A 58 -11.41 -1.21 -7.50
CA ILE A 58 -11.83 0.10 -8.03
C ILE A 58 -13.27 -0.02 -8.52
N TYR A 59 -14.16 0.84 -8.00
CA TYR A 59 -15.59 0.88 -8.34
C TYR A 59 -16.20 -0.53 -8.43
N ASN A 60 -16.06 -1.30 -7.35
CA ASN A 60 -16.59 -2.67 -7.16
C ASN A 60 -15.96 -3.78 -8.02
N ASN A 61 -14.90 -3.51 -8.77
CA ASN A 61 -14.21 -4.51 -9.57
C ASN A 61 -12.81 -4.78 -9.04
N ILE A 62 -12.39 -6.05 -9.08
CA ILE A 62 -11.05 -6.49 -8.69
C ILE A 62 -10.18 -6.52 -9.93
N TYR A 63 -8.99 -5.92 -9.84
CA TYR A 63 -8.00 -5.91 -10.91
C TYR A 63 -6.69 -6.51 -10.40
N GLU A 64 -6.02 -7.28 -11.26
CA GLU A 64 -4.59 -7.53 -11.10
C GLU A 64 -3.85 -6.21 -11.32
N ASN A 65 -2.94 -5.87 -10.42
CA ASN A 65 -2.26 -4.60 -10.48
C ASN A 65 -0.93 -4.72 -11.22
N TYR A 66 -0.91 -4.28 -12.48
CA TYR A 66 0.31 -4.23 -13.29
C TYR A 66 1.39 -3.28 -12.74
N TYR A 67 1.02 -2.36 -11.86
CA TYR A 67 1.95 -1.43 -11.22
C TYR A 67 2.49 -1.95 -9.89
N TYR A 68 2.17 -3.19 -9.50
CA TYR A 68 2.70 -3.78 -8.28
C TYR A 68 4.23 -3.90 -8.32
N ILE A 69 4.88 -3.41 -7.27
CA ILE A 69 6.32 -3.47 -7.08
C ILE A 69 6.61 -4.39 -5.89
N PRO A 70 7.43 -5.44 -6.05
CA PRO A 70 7.81 -6.32 -4.95
C PRO A 70 8.46 -5.54 -3.79
N PRO A 71 8.28 -5.95 -2.52
CA PRO A 71 8.62 -5.08 -1.40
C PRO A 71 10.11 -4.71 -1.32
N ASN A 72 11.02 -5.60 -1.74
CA ASN A 72 12.46 -5.32 -1.81
C ASN A 72 12.77 -4.14 -2.73
N GLU A 73 12.16 -4.11 -3.91
CA GLU A 73 12.37 -3.07 -4.92
C GLU A 73 11.66 -1.77 -4.53
N PHE A 74 10.45 -1.90 -3.99
CA PHE A 74 9.67 -0.74 -3.53
C PHE A 74 10.39 0.01 -2.40
N ILE A 75 10.88 -0.71 -1.38
CA ILE A 75 11.57 -0.09 -0.23
C ILE A 75 12.87 0.58 -0.65
N ALA A 76 13.63 -0.01 -1.58
CA ALA A 76 14.85 0.61 -2.11
C ALA A 76 14.53 1.96 -2.77
N ARG A 77 13.56 1.98 -3.69
CA ARG A 77 13.09 3.20 -4.35
C ARG A 77 12.57 4.25 -3.36
N PHE A 78 11.84 3.83 -2.33
CA PHE A 78 11.28 4.73 -1.32
C PHE A 78 12.35 5.38 -0.43
N LYS A 79 13.49 4.71 -0.24
CA LYS A 79 14.64 5.25 0.52
C LYS A 79 15.59 6.10 -0.33
N GLY A 80 15.35 6.22 -1.64
CA GLY A 80 16.21 6.97 -2.55
C GLY A 80 17.54 6.26 -2.86
N GLU A 81 17.56 4.93 -2.75
CA GLU A 81 18.66 4.06 -3.19
C GLU A 81 18.42 3.56 -4.62
#